data_AF-A0A8T5MGG1-F1
#
_entry.id   AF-A0A8T5MGG1-F1
#
_cell.length_a   1.000
_cell.length_b   1.000
_cell.length_c   1.000
_cell.angle_alpha   90.00
_cell.angle_beta   90.00
_cell.angle_gamma   90.00
#
_symmetry.space_group_name_H-M   'P 1'
#
loop_
_entity.id
_entity.type
_entity.pdbx_description
1 polymer ?
#
loop_
_entity_poly.entity_id
_entity_poly.type
_entity_poly.pdbx_seq_one_letter_code
_entity_poly.pdbx_strand_id
1 'polypeptide(L)'
;MEGFSKYEVARILGARALQIAMNAPLLIKISQEDLETVKFDALKIAEIEFESGVLPISVKRPFPKRKDERLKRVKEQSVSEEKIEKRNADEEEEIAKEGEIMGLVNPEEE
;
A
#
# COMPACT_ATOMS: atom_id res chain seq x y z
N MET A 1 23.96 13.57 4.06
CA MET A 1 22.50 13.59 3.79
C MET A 1 22.15 13.85 2.32
N GLU A 2 23.05 14.46 1.54
CA GLU A 2 22.79 14.76 0.12
C GLU A 2 22.81 13.50 -0.73
N GLY A 3 21.65 13.06 -1.21
CA GLY A 3 21.58 12.01 -2.24
C GLY A 3 20.40 11.05 -2.13
N PHE A 4 19.74 10.94 -0.97
CA PHE A 4 18.62 10.02 -0.76
C PHE A 4 17.27 10.75 -0.68
N SER A 5 16.23 10.15 -1.24
CA SER A 5 14.85 10.59 -1.04
C SER A 5 14.34 10.21 0.36
N LYS A 6 13.30 10.89 0.85
CA LYS A 6 12.67 10.58 2.14
C LYS A 6 12.25 9.10 2.29
N TYR A 7 11.85 8.46 1.19
CA TYR A 7 11.45 7.06 1.15
C TYR A 7 12.65 6.12 1.26
N GLU A 8 13.75 6.48 0.61
CA GLU A 8 15.00 5.72 0.67
C GLU A 8 15.61 5.80 2.08
N VAL A 9 15.62 7.00 2.68
CA VAL A 9 16.08 7.21 4.06
C VAL A 9 15.26 6.36 5.03
N ALA A 10 13.92 6.41 4.95
CA ALA A 10 13.06 5.60 5.81
C ALA A 10 13.32 4.10 5.63
N ARG A 11 13.53 3.63 4.38
CA ARG A 11 13.81 2.21 4.10
C ARG A 11 15.17 1.78 4.62
N ILE A 12 16.18 2.63 4.49
CA ILE A 12 17.54 2.41 4.99
C ILE A 12 17.52 2.27 6.52
N LEU A 13 16.92 3.25 7.22
CA LEU A 13 16.84 3.25 8.68
C LEU A 13 16.08 2.02 9.19
N GLY A 14 14.95 1.69 8.59
CA GLY A 14 14.18 0.51 8.97
C GLY A 14 14.95 -0.80 8.75
N ALA A 15 15.64 -0.94 7.61
CA ALA A 15 16.45 -2.12 7.33
C ALA A 15 17.63 -2.24 8.32
N ARG A 16 18.29 -1.13 8.64
CA ARG A 16 19.43 -1.12 9.56
C ARG A 16 19.01 -1.36 11.01
N ALA A 17 17.92 -0.74 11.46
CA ALA A 17 17.35 -0.99 12.78
C ALA A 17 17.01 -2.48 12.97
N LEU A 18 16.45 -3.13 11.93
CA LEU A 18 16.20 -4.57 11.97
C LEU A 18 17.49 -5.38 12.12
N GLN A 19 18.56 -5.01 11.41
CA GLN A 19 19.87 -5.68 11.56
C GLN A 19 20.39 -5.56 12.99
N ILE A 20 20.33 -4.36 13.58
CA ILE A 20 20.77 -4.12 14.96
C ILE A 20 19.93 -4.93 15.95
N ALA A 21 18.61 -5.01 15.76
CA ALA A 21 17.73 -5.85 16.57
C ALA A 21 18.08 -7.36 16.47
N MET A 22 18.69 -7.78 15.35
CA MET A 22 19.22 -9.12 15.15
C MET A 22 20.68 -9.27 15.62
N ASN A 23 21.16 -8.40 16.52
CA ASN A 23 22.54 -8.37 17.03
C ASN A 23 23.61 -8.23 15.94
N ALA A 24 23.31 -7.54 14.84
CA ALA A 24 24.34 -7.16 13.88
C ALA A 24 25.36 -6.20 14.52
N PRO A 25 26.64 -6.25 14.10
CA PRO A 25 27.67 -5.38 14.65
C PRO A 25 27.40 -3.90 14.31
N LEU A 26 27.66 -3.04 15.30
CA LEU A 26 27.65 -1.60 15.13
C LEU A 26 28.93 -1.14 14.42
N LEU A 27 28.79 -0.24 13.45
CA LEU A 27 29.89 0.31 12.64
C LEU A 27 30.51 1.56 13.26
N ILE A 28 29.87 2.14 14.27
CA ILE A 28 30.37 3.26 15.06
C ILE A 28 30.86 2.81 16.44
N LYS A 29 31.84 3.53 16.98
CA LYS A 29 32.27 3.36 18.37
C LYS A 29 31.33 4.16 19.26
N ILE A 30 30.31 3.49 19.81
CA ILE A 30 29.40 4.07 20.81
C ILE A 30 29.93 3.73 22.20
N SER A 31 30.00 4.71 23.09
CA SER A 31 30.30 4.44 24.49
C SER A 31 29.11 3.77 25.19
N GLN A 32 29.34 3.08 26.31
CA GLN A 32 28.25 2.47 27.08
C GLN A 32 27.21 3.52 27.55
N GLU A 33 27.71 4.72 27.88
CA GLU A 33 26.91 5.86 28.36
C GLU A 33 25.98 6.40 27.27
N ASP A 34 26.47 6.46 26.03
CA ASP A 34 25.68 6.89 24.88
C ASP A 34 24.56 5.87 24.57
N LEU A 35 24.86 4.56 24.62
CA LEU A 35 23.88 3.49 24.41
C LEU A 35 22.75 3.52 25.45
N GLU A 36 23.11 3.80 26.70
CA GLU A 36 22.15 3.90 27.81
C GLU A 36 21.26 5.14 27.66
N THR A 37 21.81 6.24 27.15
CA THR A 37 21.07 7.47 26.82
C THR A 37 20.00 7.22 25.74
N VAL A 38 20.32 6.45 24.69
CA VAL A 38 19.34 6.03 23.68
C VAL A 38 18.52 4.80 24.07
N LYS A 39 18.68 4.27 25.29
CA LYS A 39 17.97 3.10 25.83
C LYS A 39 18.09 1.85 24.94
N PHE A 40 19.22 1.68 24.26
CA PHE A 40 19.45 0.57 23.33
C PHE A 40 18.39 0.47 22.21
N ASP A 41 17.75 1.58 21.85
CA ASP A 41 16.78 1.62 20.77
C ASP A 41 17.48 1.44 19.41
N ALA A 42 17.18 0.33 18.74
CA ALA A 42 17.77 -0.03 17.45
C ALA A 42 17.52 1.04 16.37
N LEU A 43 16.39 1.75 16.42
CA LEU A 43 16.09 2.81 15.45
C LEU A 43 17.02 4.00 15.63
N LYS A 44 17.19 4.46 16.88
CA LYS A 44 18.08 5.58 17.20
C LYS A 44 19.54 5.25 16.91
N ILE A 45 19.96 4.01 17.18
CA ILE A 45 21.31 3.56 16.84
C ILE A 45 21.51 3.58 15.32
N ALA A 46 20.53 3.13 14.54
CA ALA A 46 20.57 3.22 13.09
C ALA A 46 20.60 4.67 12.57
N GLU A 47 19.91 5.61 13.23
CA GLU A 47 19.96 7.04 12.91
C GLU A 47 21.37 7.60 13.11
N ILE A 48 22.01 7.33 14.24
CA ILE A 48 23.38 7.79 14.52
C ILE A 48 24.38 7.21 13.50
N GLU A 49 24.24 5.93 13.14
CA GLU A 49 25.07 5.30 12.11
C GLU A 49 24.84 5.88 10.71
N PHE A 50 23.60 6.25 10.41
CA PHE A 50 23.26 6.88 9.14
C PHE A 50 23.79 8.32 9.05
N GLU A 51 23.68 9.09 10.12
CA GLU A 51 24.18 10.48 10.20
C GLU A 51 25.71 10.55 10.15
N SER A 52 26.40 9.58 10.75
CA SER A 52 27.86 9.46 10.69
C SER A 52 28.38 9.00 9.32
N GLY A 53 27.50 8.61 8.39
CA GLY A 53 27.87 8.26 7.01
C GLY A 53 28.68 6.97 6.87
N VAL A 54 28.73 6.13 7.91
CA VAL A 54 29.54 4.90 7.93
C VAL A 54 28.84 3.71 7.28
N LEU A 55 27.53 3.79 7.02
CA LEU A 55 26.74 2.70 6.48
C LEU A 55 27.09 2.44 4.99
N PRO A 56 27.61 1.26 4.62
CA PRO A 56 27.96 0.92 3.24
C PRO A 56 26.71 0.48 2.45
N ILE A 57 25.86 1.45 2.11
CA ILE A 57 24.55 1.21 1.47
C ILE A 57 24.49 1.86 0.10
N SER A 58 23.95 1.12 -0.86
CA SER A 58 23.68 1.59 -2.22
C SER A 58 22.22 1.33 -2.56
N VAL A 59 21.53 2.34 -3.07
CA VAL A 59 20.13 2.22 -3.48
C VAL A 59 20.05 2.00 -4.98
N LYS A 60 19.47 0.87 -5.39
CA LYS A 60 19.19 0.59 -6.79
C LYS A 60 17.90 1.31 -7.20
N ARG A 61 18.00 2.20 -8.19
CA ARG A 61 16.88 2.98 -8.74
C ARG A 61 16.48 2.45 -10.13
N PRO A 62 15.67 1.39 -10.23
CA PRO A 62 15.24 0.88 -11.53
C PRO A 62 14.30 1.88 -12.21
N PHE A 63 14.64 2.28 -13.43
CA PHE A 63 13.72 3.02 -14.28
C PHE A 63 12.63 2.10 -14.83
N PRO A 64 11.43 2.64 -15.13
CA PRO A 64 10.40 1.90 -15.84
C PRO A 64 10.97 1.33 -17.14
N LYS A 65 10.85 0.03 -17.33
CA LYS A 65 11.21 -0.62 -18.61
C LYS A 65 10.01 -0.58 -19.53
N ARG A 66 10.21 -0.18 -20.79
CA ARG A 66 9.21 -0.40 -21.82
C ARG A 66 9.02 -1.90 -21.99
N LYS A 67 7.77 -2.36 -21.92
CA LYS A 67 7.38 -3.70 -22.33
C LYS A 67 6.86 -3.59 -23.76
N ASP A 68 7.46 -4.32 -24.70
CA ASP A 68 6.98 -4.43 -26.09
C ASP A 68 5.77 -5.40 -26.20
N GLU A 69 5.06 -5.62 -25.10
CA GLU A 69 3.85 -6.41 -25.09
C GLU A 69 2.75 -5.59 -25.78
N ARG A 70 2.08 -6.20 -26.78
CA ARG A 70 0.87 -5.61 -27.36
C ARG A 70 -0.13 -5.39 -26.23
N LEU A 71 -0.50 -4.14 -25.96
CA LEU A 71 -1.58 -3.81 -25.04
C LEU A 71 -2.77 -4.70 -25.39
N LYS A 72 -3.22 -5.54 -24.45
CA LYS A 72 -4.45 -6.31 -24.63
C LYS A 72 -5.54 -5.26 -24.81
N ARG A 73 -6.20 -5.25 -25.97
CA ARG A 73 -7.40 -4.43 -26.16
C ARG A 73 -8.33 -4.73 -24.99
N VAL A 74 -8.81 -3.69 -24.33
CA VAL A 74 -9.89 -3.84 -23.35
C VAL A 74 -10.96 -4.64 -24.08
N LYS A 75 -11.38 -5.79 -23.52
CA LYS A 75 -12.54 -6.48 -24.05
C LYS A 75 -13.70 -5.52 -23.83
N GLU A 76 -14.12 -4.82 -24.87
CA GLU A 76 -15.48 -4.29 -24.90
C GLU A 76 -16.37 -5.49 -24.68
N GLN A 77 -17.03 -5.53 -23.51
CA GLN A 77 -18.08 -6.49 -23.29
C GLN A 77 -19.18 -6.10 -24.27
N SER A 78 -19.21 -6.72 -25.44
CA SER A 78 -20.42 -6.77 -26.26
C SER A 78 -21.43 -7.58 -25.46
N VAL A 79 -22.18 -6.91 -24.59
CA VAL A 79 -23.34 -7.53 -23.96
C VAL A 79 -24.30 -7.83 -25.10
N SER A 80 -24.61 -9.11 -25.33
CA SER A 80 -25.59 -9.50 -26.34
C SER A 80 -26.93 -8.87 -26.02
N GLU A 81 -27.66 -8.40 -27.03
CA GLU A 81 -28.96 -7.72 -26.89
C GLU A 81 -29.93 -8.51 -25.98
N GLU A 82 -29.93 -9.84 -26.09
CA GLU A 82 -30.72 -10.74 -25.24
C GLU A 82 -30.42 -10.63 -23.74
N LYS A 83 -29.18 -10.31 -23.34
CA LYS A 83 -28.82 -10.12 -21.93
C LYS A 83 -29.29 -8.77 -21.41
N ILE A 84 -29.39 -7.77 -22.28
CA ILE A 84 -29.93 -6.46 -21.93
C ILE A 84 -31.45 -6.57 -21.77
N GLU A 85 -32.13 -7.24 -22.70
CA GLU A 85 -33.58 -7.48 -22.59
C GLU A 85 -33.97 -8.28 -21.36
N LYS A 86 -33.25 -9.37 -21.04
CA LYS A 86 -33.54 -10.14 -19.81
C LYS A 86 -33.38 -9.31 -18.56
N ARG A 87 -32.29 -8.52 -18.49
CA ARG A 87 -32.05 -7.65 -17.34
C ARG A 87 -33.13 -6.57 -17.21
N ASN A 88 -33.56 -5.99 -18.33
CA ASN A 88 -34.64 -5.00 -18.32
C ASN A 88 -35.98 -5.63 -17.93
N ALA A 89 -36.28 -6.86 -18.39
CA ALA A 89 -37.50 -7.56 -18.00
C ALA A 89 -37.51 -7.93 -16.50
N ASP A 90 -36.36 -8.39 -15.98
CA ASP A 90 -36.19 -8.68 -14.55
C ASP A 90 -36.35 -7.38 -13.72
N GLU A 91 -35.78 -6.26 -14.18
CA GLU A 91 -35.91 -4.95 -13.54
C GLU A 91 -37.36 -4.41 -13.60
N GLU A 92 -38.08 -4.58 -14.72
CA GLU A 92 -39.50 -4.22 -14.83
C GLU A 92 -40.39 -5.07 -13.90
N GLU A 93 -40.08 -6.36 -13.75
CA GLU A 93 -40.81 -7.25 -12.84
C GLU A 93 -40.58 -6.89 -11.37
N GLU A 94 -39.35 -6.50 -11.00
CA GLU A 94 -39.04 -6.01 -9.65
C GLU A 94 -39.73 -4.67 -9.36
N ILE A 95 -39.72 -3.72 -10.29
CA ILE A 95 -40.41 -2.42 -10.13
C ILE A 95 -41.92 -2.63 -10.01
N ALA A 96 -42.51 -3.57 -10.77
CA ALA A 96 -43.92 -3.91 -10.67
C ALA A 96 -44.27 -4.51 -9.29
N LYS A 97 -43.42 -5.42 -8.78
CA LYS A 97 -43.57 -6.01 -7.44
C LYS A 97 -43.44 -4.95 -6.34
N GLU A 98 -42.44 -4.06 -6.42
CA GLU A 98 -42.29 -2.95 -5.47
C GLU A 98 -43.48 -1.97 -5.51
N GLY A 99 -44.01 -1.69 -6.71
CA GLY A 99 -45.20 -0.85 -6.90
C GLY A 99 -46.48 -1.48 -6.33
N GLU A 100 -46.67 -2.79 -6.49
CA GLU A 100 -47.75 -3.53 -5.84
C GLU A 100 -47.60 -3.53 -4.32
N ILE A 101 -46.38 -3.69 -3.80
CA ILE A 101 -46.08 -3.63 -2.37
C ILE A 101 -46.40 -2.23 -1.82
N MET A 102 -46.08 -1.16 -2.55
CA MET A 102 -46.42 0.22 -2.17
C MET A 102 -47.95 0.47 -2.15
N GLY A 103 -48.70 -0.16 -3.07
CA GLY A 103 -50.16 -0.09 -3.11
C GLY A 103 -50.88 -0.91 -2.03
N LEU A 104 -50.19 -1.90 -1.44
CA LEU A 104 -50.69 -2.73 -0.33
C LEU A 104 -50.44 -2.12 1.05
N VAL A 105 -49.62 -1.07 1.17
CA VAL A 105 -49.44 -0.32 2.43
C VAL A 105 -50.69 0.52 2.69
N ASN A 106 -51.58 -0.01 3.53
CA ASN A 106 -52.78 0.68 3.98
C ASN A 106 -52.36 1.74 5.01
N PRO A 107 -52.60 3.05 4.79
CA PRO A 107 -52.11 4.11 5.69
C PRO A 107 -52.80 4.14 7.06
N GLU A 108 -53.71 3.20 7.35
CA GLU A 108 -54.41 3.06 8.63
C GLU A 108 -53.78 2.02 9.57
N GLU A 109 -52.68 1.36 9.18
CA GLU A 109 -51.88 0.51 10.08
C GLU A 109 -50.59 1.25 10.49
N GLU A 110 -50.74 2.31 11.27
CA GLU A 110 -49.72 2.86 12.18
C GLU A 110 -50.27 2.97 13.61
#